data_AF-D2Q137-F1
#
_entry.id   AF-D2Q137-F1
#
_cell.length_a   1.000
_cell.length_b   1.000
_cell.length_c   1.000
_cell.angle_alpha   90.00
_cell.angle_beta   90.00
_cell.angle_gamma   90.00
#
_symmetry.space_group_name_H-M   'P 1'
#
loop_
_entity.id
_entity.type
_entity.pdbx_description
1 polymer ?
#
loop_
_entity_poly.entity_id
_entity_poly.type
_entity_poly.pdbx_seq_one_letter_code
_entity_poly.pdbx_strand_id
1 'polypeptide(L)'
;MTAGGWQHTRLAGAAGIATLALVLGACGNEQPGAGASTTPSGTPSSAPSETPSSTPVETPAPTPSVSDSASPSATPTKSPGRPVETPTPVKPARLTPAMLLPGAELAEADPKRNWAATNGSASTPICGRASTRGQGVLGSLNRNYANDLDASGGQWLTRYQDAQAATAAYDRIVKTIRSCTAARPAPTHAHKITEDRTLALGDATRIVRWYDYPLPSDPGSEAGGFPYAVTRRGAVVSVLAFREMGPGIKPANFERIARSAAAHLG
;
A
#
# COMPACT_ATOMS: atom_id res chain seq x y z
N MET A 1 -7.75 -63.27 5.84
CA MET A 1 -6.65 -62.31 5.65
C MET A 1 -6.86 -61.20 6.68
N THR A 2 -6.37 -61.42 7.91
CA THR A 2 -5.25 -60.68 8.56
C THR A 2 -5.64 -59.22 8.86
N ALA A 3 -6.05 -58.91 10.11
CA ALA A 3 -5.20 -58.45 11.22
C ALA A 3 -4.69 -57.01 11.02
N GLY A 4 -4.73 -56.07 11.96
CA GLY A 4 -5.07 -56.10 13.38
C GLY A 4 -5.14 -54.68 13.94
N GLY A 5 -5.71 -54.52 15.13
CA GLY A 5 -5.70 -53.27 15.88
C GLY A 5 -4.42 -53.09 16.70
N TRP A 6 -3.99 -51.85 16.89
CA TRP A 6 -2.98 -51.42 17.87
C TRP A 6 -3.64 -50.35 18.75
N GLN A 7 -4.02 -50.66 19.99
CA GLN A 7 -3.21 -50.70 21.21
C GLN A 7 -2.61 -49.34 21.62
N HIS A 8 -3.14 -48.89 22.76
CA HIS A 8 -2.69 -47.78 23.59
C HIS A 8 -1.23 -47.90 24.01
N THR A 9 -0.53 -46.77 24.11
CA THR A 9 0.71 -46.66 24.89
C THR A 9 0.48 -45.66 26.02
N ARG A 10 0.58 -46.16 27.26
CA ARG A 10 0.56 -45.38 28.50
C ARG A 10 1.99 -44.88 28.83
N LEU A 11 2.03 -43.65 29.38
CA LEU A 11 2.84 -43.13 30.50
C LEU A 11 4.16 -43.82 30.87
N ALA A 12 5.26 -43.05 30.95
CA ALA A 12 5.94 -42.64 32.20
C ALA A 12 7.37 -42.12 31.94
N GLY A 13 7.82 -41.11 32.70
CA GLY A 13 9.24 -40.73 32.83
C GLY A 13 9.46 -39.22 32.99
N ALA A 14 9.34 -38.70 34.21
CA ALA A 14 10.42 -38.07 35.01
C ALA A 14 10.80 -36.64 34.55
N ALA A 15 10.31 -35.60 35.24
CA ALA A 15 10.91 -34.99 36.45
C ALA A 15 12.27 -34.31 36.17
N GLY A 16 12.26 -32.97 36.17
CA GLY A 16 13.46 -32.13 36.05
C GLY A 16 13.12 -30.64 36.08
N ILE A 17 12.63 -30.16 37.21
CA ILE A 17 12.55 -28.72 37.51
C ILE A 17 13.92 -28.30 38.06
N ALA A 18 14.62 -27.44 37.35
CA ALA A 18 15.76 -26.70 37.87
C ALA A 18 15.44 -25.19 37.82
N THR A 19 14.77 -24.73 38.88
CA THR A 19 14.68 -23.32 39.25
C THR A 19 16.04 -22.83 39.72
N LEU A 20 16.63 -21.87 39.01
CA LEU A 20 17.72 -21.04 39.50
C LEU A 20 17.19 -19.62 39.67
N ALA A 21 16.75 -19.35 40.90
CA ALA A 21 16.54 -18.02 41.45
C ALA A 21 17.70 -17.72 42.40
N LEU A 22 18.43 -16.64 42.16
CA LEU A 22 19.28 -15.89 43.11
C LEU A 22 19.89 -14.71 42.31
N VAL A 23 20.06 -13.49 42.81
CA VAL A 23 19.56 -12.70 43.95
C VAL A 23 19.84 -11.25 43.56
N LEU A 24 19.02 -10.33 44.07
CA LEU A 24 19.14 -8.88 43.91
C LEU A 24 20.51 -8.32 44.32
N GLY A 25 20.97 -7.33 43.56
CA GLY A 25 21.93 -6.32 44.01
C GLY A 25 21.47 -4.93 43.57
N ALA A 26 20.81 -4.22 44.48
CA ALA A 26 20.55 -2.79 44.39
C ALA A 26 21.62 -2.04 45.20
N CYS A 27 22.20 -0.97 44.61
CA CYS A 27 22.97 0.15 45.19
C CYS A 27 23.68 0.82 43.97
N GLY A 28 23.63 2.12 43.69
CA GLY A 28 23.11 3.27 44.41
C GLY A 28 23.08 4.48 43.46
N ASN A 29 22.41 5.52 43.91
CA ASN A 29 22.36 6.86 43.32
C ASN A 29 23.29 7.79 44.14
N GLU A 30 23.60 9.00 43.62
CA GLU A 30 24.40 10.12 44.22
C GLU A 30 25.93 10.05 43.95
N GLN A 31 26.69 11.08 43.54
CA GLN A 31 26.55 12.54 43.33
C GLN A 31 27.74 13.00 42.38
N PRO A 32 28.17 14.29 42.25
CA PRO A 32 28.40 14.99 41.00
C PRO A 32 29.89 15.27 40.72
N GLY A 33 30.23 15.82 39.56
CA GLY A 33 31.62 16.17 39.27
C GLY A 33 31.73 17.17 38.14
N ALA A 34 31.92 18.43 38.52
CA ALA A 34 32.12 19.58 37.65
C ALA A 34 33.38 19.45 36.77
N GLY A 35 33.27 19.92 35.53
CA GLY A 35 34.38 20.12 34.61
C GLY A 35 34.00 21.17 33.57
N ALA A 36 34.47 22.39 33.80
CA ALA A 36 34.23 23.63 33.08
C ALA A 36 34.45 23.51 31.55
N SER A 37 33.52 24.03 30.75
CA SER A 37 33.64 25.31 30.01
C SER A 37 34.42 25.23 28.70
N THR A 38 33.72 25.37 27.58
CA THR A 38 33.95 26.44 26.59
C THR A 38 32.77 26.50 25.60
N THR A 39 31.96 27.54 25.73
CA THR A 39 31.03 28.04 24.71
C THR A 39 31.82 29.00 23.81
N PRO A 40 31.52 29.04 22.50
CA PRO A 40 30.79 30.21 21.95
C PRO A 40 29.68 29.73 20.99
N SER A 41 28.40 30.06 21.22
CA SER A 41 27.73 31.31 20.86
C SER A 41 28.07 31.80 19.45
N GLY A 42 27.17 31.53 18.51
CA GLY A 42 27.28 31.96 17.12
C GLY A 42 25.96 31.83 16.34
N THR A 43 24.92 32.54 16.77
CA THR A 43 23.83 32.97 15.86
C THR A 43 23.60 34.45 16.14
N PRO A 44 23.78 35.31 15.12
CA PRO A 44 22.58 35.92 14.57
C PRO A 44 22.60 36.06 13.04
N SER A 45 21.38 35.92 12.50
CA SER A 45 20.74 36.77 11.48
C SER A 45 21.50 37.09 10.19
N SER A 46 20.89 36.70 9.07
CA SER A 46 20.72 37.56 7.89
C SER A 46 19.63 36.97 7.00
N ALA A 47 18.41 37.47 7.18
CA ALA A 47 17.41 37.46 6.13
C ALA A 47 17.65 38.67 5.22
N PRO A 48 17.79 38.48 3.90
CA PRO A 48 17.42 39.50 2.95
C PRO A 48 15.98 39.25 2.48
N SER A 49 15.14 40.25 2.73
CA SER A 49 13.92 40.50 2.00
C SER A 49 14.30 40.95 0.59
N GLU A 50 13.79 40.26 -0.44
CA GLU A 50 13.63 40.88 -1.76
C GLU A 50 12.25 40.54 -2.30
N THR A 51 11.38 41.53 -2.25
CA THR A 51 10.22 41.66 -3.13
C THR A 51 10.61 42.64 -4.22
N PRO A 52 10.71 42.21 -5.49
CA PRO A 52 10.44 43.10 -6.60
C PRO A 52 9.00 42.87 -7.05
N SER A 53 8.18 43.88 -6.75
CA SER A 53 6.98 44.18 -7.52
C SER A 53 7.39 44.44 -8.96
N SER A 54 6.82 43.69 -9.90
CA SER A 54 6.74 44.11 -11.29
C SER A 54 5.38 43.69 -11.84
N THR A 55 4.44 44.62 -11.71
CA THR A 55 3.28 44.71 -12.60
C THR A 55 3.70 45.52 -13.81
N PRO A 56 3.68 44.95 -15.03
CA PRO A 56 3.45 45.73 -16.23
C PRO A 56 1.93 45.73 -16.48
N VAL A 57 1.32 46.89 -16.28
CA VAL A 57 0.07 47.26 -16.93
C VAL A 57 0.43 47.66 -18.36
N GLU A 58 -0.01 46.90 -19.35
CA GLU A 58 -0.35 47.41 -20.69
C GLU A 58 -1.51 46.57 -21.23
N THR A 59 -2.73 47.11 -21.17
CA THR A 59 -3.41 47.86 -22.24
C THR A 59 -4.27 46.94 -23.12
N PRO A 60 -5.61 47.06 -23.06
CA PRO A 60 -6.52 46.29 -23.91
C PRO A 60 -6.76 47.02 -25.24
N ALA A 61 -6.69 46.30 -26.37
CA ALA A 61 -7.29 46.71 -27.63
C ALA A 61 -7.27 45.55 -28.66
N PRO A 62 -8.14 45.54 -29.67
CA PRO A 62 -9.53 45.95 -29.71
C PRO A 62 -10.45 44.78 -30.14
N THR A 63 -11.73 44.93 -29.84
CA THR A 63 -12.84 44.19 -30.45
C THR A 63 -12.83 44.37 -31.98
N PRO A 64 -12.86 43.30 -32.79
CA PRO A 64 -13.49 43.36 -34.09
C PRO A 64 -14.99 43.06 -33.92
N SER A 65 -15.80 44.12 -34.01
CA SER A 65 -17.16 43.98 -34.51
C SER A 65 -17.08 43.56 -35.96
N VAL A 66 -17.52 42.35 -36.26
CA VAL A 66 -18.05 42.02 -37.57
C VAL A 66 -19.43 41.44 -37.34
N SER A 67 -20.40 42.35 -37.40
CA SER A 67 -21.75 42.04 -37.81
C SER A 67 -21.68 41.68 -39.29
N ASP A 68 -22.01 40.44 -39.64
CA ASP A 68 -22.63 40.18 -40.94
C ASP A 68 -23.67 39.08 -40.80
N SER A 69 -24.89 39.52 -41.07
CA SER A 69 -26.09 38.73 -41.24
C SER A 69 -25.94 37.85 -42.47
N ALA A 70 -26.04 36.54 -42.30
CA ALA A 70 -26.41 35.64 -43.38
C ALA A 70 -27.19 34.45 -42.80
N SER A 71 -28.51 34.60 -42.81
CA SER A 71 -29.43 33.47 -42.81
C SER A 71 -29.28 32.72 -44.13
N PRO A 72 -29.08 31.40 -44.08
CA PRO A 72 -29.80 30.52 -44.97
C PRO A 72 -30.73 29.64 -44.13
N SER A 73 -32.03 29.83 -44.38
CA SER A 73 -33.10 28.92 -44.03
C SER A 73 -32.78 27.52 -44.57
N ALA A 74 -32.27 26.64 -43.71
CA ALA A 74 -32.23 25.20 -43.96
C ALA A 74 -33.32 24.54 -43.12
N THR A 75 -34.37 24.12 -43.82
CA THR A 75 -35.43 23.23 -43.35
C THR A 75 -34.84 22.07 -42.54
N PRO A 76 -35.23 21.84 -41.27
CA PRO A 76 -34.78 20.66 -40.56
C PRO A 76 -35.52 19.44 -41.12
N THR A 77 -34.85 18.70 -41.99
CA THR A 77 -35.27 17.35 -42.35
C THR A 77 -35.30 16.53 -41.06
N LYS A 78 -36.51 16.14 -40.63
CA LYS A 78 -36.72 15.19 -39.53
C LYS A 78 -36.07 13.85 -39.89
N SER A 79 -34.79 13.70 -39.58
CA SER A 79 -34.18 12.38 -39.42
C SER A 79 -34.60 11.86 -38.05
N PRO A 80 -35.20 10.66 -37.93
CA PRO A 80 -35.44 10.05 -36.63
C PRO A 80 -34.08 9.81 -35.96
N GLY A 81 -33.71 10.69 -35.04
CA GLY A 81 -32.54 10.53 -34.21
C GLY A 81 -32.68 9.23 -33.44
N ARG A 82 -31.69 8.34 -33.60
CA ARG A 82 -31.49 7.17 -32.74
C ARG A 82 -31.66 7.61 -31.28
N PRO A 83 -32.45 6.89 -30.46
CA PRO A 83 -32.56 7.22 -29.05
C PRO A 83 -31.16 7.30 -28.45
N VAL A 84 -30.83 8.44 -27.85
CA VAL A 84 -29.68 8.53 -26.94
C VAL A 84 -30.02 7.57 -25.82
N GLU A 85 -29.37 6.41 -25.81
CA GLU A 85 -29.49 5.47 -24.70
C GLU A 85 -28.93 6.18 -23.47
N THR A 86 -29.84 6.67 -22.62
CA THR A 86 -29.51 7.12 -21.27
C THR A 86 -28.80 5.95 -20.59
N PRO A 87 -27.52 6.09 -20.19
CA PRO A 87 -26.80 4.99 -19.56
C PRO A 87 -27.56 4.56 -18.32
N THR A 88 -28.01 3.30 -18.32
CA THR A 88 -28.71 2.70 -17.19
C THR A 88 -27.84 2.85 -15.94
N PRO A 89 -28.38 3.31 -14.80
CA PRO A 89 -27.60 3.47 -13.58
C PRO A 89 -26.93 2.13 -13.22
N VAL A 90 -25.60 2.09 -13.30
CA VAL A 90 -24.84 0.91 -12.88
C VAL A 90 -25.11 0.71 -11.40
N LYS A 91 -25.69 -0.44 -11.04
CA LYS A 91 -25.96 -0.81 -9.65
C LYS A 91 -24.67 -0.59 -8.84
N PRO A 92 -24.71 0.13 -7.71
CA PRO A 92 -23.50 0.38 -6.93
C PRO A 92 -22.84 -0.95 -6.57
N ALA A 93 -21.58 -1.13 -6.99
CA ALA A 93 -20.83 -2.34 -6.70
C ALA A 93 -20.71 -2.50 -5.17
N ARG A 94 -21.44 -3.45 -4.58
CA ARG A 94 -21.33 -3.76 -3.15
C ARG A 94 -20.08 -4.60 -2.95
N LEU A 95 -19.22 -4.21 -2.03
CA LEU A 95 -18.08 -5.05 -1.66
C LEU A 95 -18.59 -6.34 -1.01
N THR A 96 -18.09 -7.48 -1.45
CA THR A 96 -18.40 -8.79 -0.86
C THR A 96 -17.12 -9.53 -0.48
N PRO A 97 -17.16 -10.43 0.52
CA PRO A 97 -15.99 -11.23 0.90
C PRO A 97 -15.42 -12.09 -0.24
N ALA A 98 -16.22 -12.42 -1.26
CA ALA A 98 -15.77 -13.16 -2.44
C ALA A 98 -14.81 -12.36 -3.34
N MET A 99 -14.77 -11.04 -3.17
CA MET A 99 -13.81 -10.17 -3.86
C MET A 99 -12.41 -10.20 -3.24
N LEU A 100 -12.26 -10.79 -2.05
CA LEU A 100 -10.98 -10.93 -1.36
C LEU A 100 -10.31 -12.24 -1.79
N LEU A 101 -9.03 -12.15 -2.16
CA LEU A 101 -8.18 -13.26 -2.53
C LEU A 101 -8.20 -14.34 -1.42
N PRO A 102 -8.61 -15.58 -1.73
CA PRO A 102 -8.56 -16.68 -0.78
C PRO A 102 -7.14 -17.00 -0.32
N GLY A 103 -6.98 -17.41 0.95
CA GLY A 103 -5.67 -17.83 1.46
C GLY A 103 -5.09 -19.03 0.69
N ALA A 104 -5.94 -19.96 0.26
CA ALA A 104 -5.54 -21.12 -0.54
C ALA A 104 -4.96 -20.72 -1.91
N GLU A 105 -5.57 -19.74 -2.59
CA GLU A 105 -5.05 -19.24 -3.87
C GLU A 105 -3.73 -18.46 -3.70
N LEU A 106 -3.59 -17.72 -2.60
CA LEU A 106 -2.32 -17.08 -2.23
C LEU A 106 -1.23 -18.14 -2.00
N ALA A 107 -1.55 -19.22 -1.27
CA ALA A 107 -0.63 -20.32 -1.03
C ALA A 107 -0.23 -21.03 -2.33
N GLU A 108 -1.18 -21.29 -3.24
CA GLU A 108 -0.90 -21.89 -4.54
C GLU A 108 0.01 -21.00 -5.41
N ALA A 109 -0.22 -19.69 -5.41
CA ALA A 109 0.60 -18.75 -6.17
C ALA A 109 2.03 -18.62 -5.61
N ASP A 110 2.25 -18.95 -4.34
CA ASP A 110 3.55 -18.89 -3.67
C ASP A 110 3.77 -20.08 -2.69
N PRO A 111 3.95 -21.30 -3.22
CA PRO A 111 3.79 -22.56 -2.47
C PRO A 111 4.87 -22.83 -1.43
N LYS A 112 5.98 -22.10 -1.46
CA LYS A 112 7.09 -22.29 -0.50
C LYS A 112 6.88 -21.55 0.81
N ARG A 113 5.89 -20.66 0.89
CA ARG A 113 5.69 -19.77 2.03
C ARG A 113 4.57 -20.19 2.97
N ASN A 114 3.77 -21.21 2.66
CA ASN A 114 2.66 -21.65 3.52
C ASN A 114 1.72 -20.50 3.94
N TRP A 115 1.39 -19.62 3.00
CA TRP A 115 0.47 -18.51 3.27
C TRP A 115 -0.89 -19.03 3.72
N ALA A 116 -1.44 -18.38 4.75
CA ALA A 116 -2.81 -18.58 5.20
C ALA A 116 -3.52 -17.23 5.35
N ALA A 117 -4.82 -17.22 5.08
CA ALA A 117 -5.67 -16.12 5.53
C ALA A 117 -5.86 -16.25 7.05
N THR A 118 -5.57 -15.20 7.80
CA THR A 118 -5.71 -15.24 9.26
C THR A 118 -6.95 -14.47 9.72
N ASN A 119 -7.38 -14.79 10.94
CA ASN A 119 -8.32 -13.93 11.65
C ASN A 119 -7.65 -12.61 12.03
N GLY A 120 -8.38 -11.50 11.97
CA GLY A 120 -7.88 -10.18 12.34
C GLY A 120 -7.85 -9.20 11.17
N SER A 121 -7.46 -7.96 11.50
CA SER A 121 -7.29 -6.91 10.48
C SER A 121 -5.95 -7.04 9.79
N ALA A 122 -5.93 -6.75 8.49
CA ALA A 122 -4.70 -6.68 7.71
C ALA A 122 -3.66 -5.75 8.36
N SER A 123 -2.42 -6.22 8.51
CA SER A 123 -1.31 -5.45 9.09
C SER A 123 -1.04 -4.16 8.30
N THR A 124 -0.70 -3.08 9.00
CA THR A 124 -0.44 -1.80 8.31
C THR A 124 0.79 -1.94 7.42
N PRO A 125 0.70 -1.63 6.10
CA PRO A 125 1.86 -1.73 5.22
C PRO A 125 2.96 -0.75 5.59
N ILE A 126 4.17 -0.99 5.07
CA ILE A 126 5.34 -0.14 5.30
C ILE A 126 5.09 1.34 4.93
N CYS A 127 4.21 1.60 3.97
CA CYS A 127 3.84 2.95 3.53
C CYS A 127 2.60 3.52 4.23
N GLY A 128 2.20 2.90 5.33
CA GLY A 128 1.14 3.37 6.20
C GLY A 128 -0.25 3.24 5.60
N ARG A 129 -1.25 3.74 6.33
CA ARG A 129 -2.66 3.63 5.94
C ARG A 129 -2.99 4.38 4.63
N ALA A 130 -2.26 5.43 4.30
CA ALA A 130 -2.47 6.18 3.06
C ALA A 130 -2.10 5.37 1.80
N SER A 131 -1.31 4.30 1.94
CA SER A 131 -1.02 3.38 0.84
C SER A 131 -2.11 2.33 0.60
N THR A 132 -3.17 2.28 1.40
CA THR A 132 -4.23 1.26 1.27
C THR A 132 -5.61 1.83 0.93
N ARG A 133 -5.80 3.14 1.07
CA ARG A 133 -7.08 3.80 0.79
C ARG A 133 -6.90 5.27 0.42
N GLY A 134 -7.78 5.76 -0.46
CA GLY A 134 -7.92 7.17 -0.79
C GLY A 134 -8.90 7.90 0.13
N GLN A 135 -9.28 9.11 -0.28
CA GLN A 135 -10.35 9.89 0.34
C GLN A 135 -11.72 9.48 -0.20
N GLY A 136 -12.82 9.79 0.49
CA GLY A 136 -14.17 9.53 -0.01
C GLY A 136 -14.56 8.05 -0.08
N VAL A 137 -14.03 7.22 0.81
CA VAL A 137 -14.33 5.78 0.88
C VAL A 137 -15.77 5.57 1.33
N LEU A 138 -16.58 4.93 0.47
CA LEU A 138 -17.99 4.58 0.73
C LEU A 138 -18.18 3.15 1.25
N GLY A 139 -17.10 2.39 1.38
CA GLY A 139 -17.09 1.04 1.92
C GLY A 139 -15.70 0.43 1.84
N SER A 140 -15.36 -0.44 2.79
CA SER A 140 -14.08 -1.14 2.79
C SER A 140 -14.20 -2.58 3.28
N LEU A 141 -13.43 -3.47 2.68
CA LEU A 141 -13.17 -4.82 3.18
C LEU A 141 -11.66 -5.05 3.24
N ASN A 142 -11.22 -5.93 4.11
CA ASN A 142 -9.82 -6.36 4.12
C ASN A 142 -9.69 -7.84 4.51
N ARG A 143 -8.54 -8.41 4.16
CA ARG A 143 -8.12 -9.75 4.60
C ARG A 143 -6.64 -9.70 4.96
N ASN A 144 -6.28 -10.30 6.09
CA ASN A 144 -4.91 -10.49 6.51
C ASN A 144 -4.36 -11.83 6.01
N TYR A 145 -3.07 -11.86 5.71
CA TYR A 145 -2.32 -13.06 5.38
C TYR A 145 -1.05 -13.15 6.23
N ALA A 146 -0.68 -14.36 6.62
CA ALA A 146 0.59 -14.65 7.28
C ALA A 146 1.06 -16.07 6.96
N ASN A 147 2.32 -16.36 7.26
CA ASN A 147 2.91 -17.70 7.20
C ASN A 147 3.25 -18.29 8.59
N ASP A 148 2.73 -17.69 9.66
CA ASP A 148 3.04 -18.02 11.07
C ASP A 148 4.54 -17.91 11.45
N LEU A 149 5.36 -17.27 10.60
CA LEU A 149 6.78 -17.05 10.81
C LEU A 149 7.11 -15.55 10.74
N ASP A 150 7.59 -15.09 9.60
CA ASP A 150 8.22 -13.79 9.37
C ASP A 150 7.54 -12.97 8.25
N ALA A 151 6.58 -13.57 7.55
CA ALA A 151 5.89 -12.96 6.42
C ALA A 151 4.45 -12.62 6.78
N SER A 152 4.06 -11.38 6.50
CA SER A 152 2.69 -10.92 6.69
C SER A 152 2.26 -9.99 5.56
N GLY A 153 0.97 -9.83 5.38
CA GLY A 153 0.44 -8.88 4.43
C GLY A 153 -1.07 -8.83 4.46
N GLY A 154 -1.62 -8.14 3.49
CA GLY A 154 -3.05 -8.04 3.39
C GLY A 154 -3.55 -7.55 2.05
N GLN A 155 -4.85 -7.70 1.89
CA GLN A 155 -5.62 -7.07 0.83
C GLN A 155 -6.58 -6.06 1.45
N TRP A 156 -6.65 -4.86 0.86
CA TRP A 156 -7.63 -3.84 1.17
C TRP A 156 -8.46 -3.54 -0.07
N LEU A 157 -9.76 -3.72 0.04
CA LEU A 157 -10.73 -3.29 -0.95
C LEU A 157 -11.39 -2.02 -0.46
N THR A 158 -11.44 -1.02 -1.33
CA THR A 158 -12.14 0.24 -1.06
C THR A 158 -13.07 0.57 -2.20
N ARG A 159 -14.30 0.96 -1.87
CA ARG A 159 -15.30 1.41 -2.81
C ARG A 159 -15.41 2.92 -2.75
N TYR A 160 -15.54 3.54 -3.91
CA TYR A 160 -15.75 4.98 -4.08
C TYR A 160 -17.11 5.24 -4.73
N GLN A 161 -17.46 6.51 -4.87
CA GLN A 161 -18.73 6.94 -5.48
C GLN A 161 -18.88 6.44 -6.92
N ASP A 162 -17.81 6.55 -7.70
CA ASP A 162 -17.77 6.19 -9.11
C ASP A 162 -16.33 5.84 -9.55
N ALA A 163 -16.17 5.54 -10.84
CA ALA A 163 -14.87 5.20 -11.42
C ALA A 163 -13.88 6.38 -11.41
N GLN A 164 -14.35 7.62 -11.50
CA GLN A 164 -13.48 8.80 -11.47
C GLN A 164 -12.89 9.00 -10.08
N ALA A 165 -13.71 8.91 -9.03
CA ALA A 165 -13.26 8.94 -7.65
C ALA A 165 -12.29 7.79 -7.34
N ALA A 166 -12.57 6.58 -7.84
CA ALA A 166 -11.66 5.44 -7.72
C ALA A 166 -10.33 5.65 -8.46
N THR A 167 -10.34 6.34 -9.60
CA THR A 167 -9.13 6.73 -10.34
C THR A 167 -8.26 7.68 -9.52
N ALA A 168 -8.86 8.75 -8.99
CA ALA A 168 -8.14 9.71 -8.16
C ALA A 168 -7.56 9.04 -6.90
N ALA A 169 -8.29 8.09 -6.31
CA ALA A 169 -7.81 7.30 -5.19
C ALA A 169 -6.64 6.38 -5.58
N TYR A 170 -6.76 5.65 -6.70
CA TYR A 170 -5.71 4.81 -7.25
C TYR A 170 -4.41 5.59 -7.48
N ASP A 171 -4.49 6.74 -8.16
CA ASP A 171 -3.33 7.57 -8.47
C ASP A 171 -2.66 8.09 -7.20
N ARG A 172 -3.46 8.51 -6.22
CA ARG A 172 -2.95 8.96 -4.91
C ARG A 172 -2.27 7.82 -4.14
N ILE A 173 -2.85 6.62 -4.15
CA ILE A 173 -2.27 5.45 -3.48
C ILE A 173 -0.93 5.10 -4.14
N VAL A 174 -0.89 5.00 -5.47
CA VAL A 174 0.34 4.73 -6.22
C VAL A 174 1.39 5.80 -5.94
N LYS A 175 1.01 7.08 -5.96
CA LYS A 175 1.92 8.18 -5.62
C LYS A 175 2.46 8.05 -4.19
N THR A 176 1.60 7.74 -3.23
CA THR A 176 1.99 7.50 -1.82
C THR A 176 3.01 6.37 -1.74
N ILE A 177 2.77 5.24 -2.41
CA ILE A 177 3.68 4.10 -2.39
C ILE A 177 5.03 4.48 -3.01
N ARG A 178 5.04 5.18 -4.15
CA ARG A 178 6.29 5.56 -4.85
C ARG A 178 7.12 6.63 -4.14
N SER A 179 6.49 7.45 -3.30
CA SER A 179 7.14 8.56 -2.56
C SER A 179 7.22 8.31 -1.05
N CYS A 180 6.96 7.08 -0.64
CA CYS A 180 6.82 6.65 0.74
C CYS A 180 8.07 6.96 1.58
N THR A 181 7.91 7.84 2.57
CA THR A 181 8.90 8.09 3.63
C THR A 181 8.43 7.61 5.01
N ALA A 182 7.24 7.01 5.07
CA ALA A 182 6.52 6.73 6.32
C ALA A 182 7.22 5.68 7.20
N ALA A 183 8.02 4.80 6.61
CA ALA A 183 8.98 3.99 7.32
C ALA A 183 10.37 4.53 6.99
N ARG A 184 10.84 5.52 7.74
CA ARG A 184 12.27 5.83 7.71
C ARG A 184 13.01 4.54 8.08
N PRO A 185 13.89 4.01 7.22
CA PRO A 185 14.70 2.86 7.60
C PRO A 185 15.44 3.17 8.89
N ALA A 186 15.79 2.12 9.63
CA ALA A 186 16.76 2.26 10.72
C ALA A 186 18.04 2.93 10.19
N PRO A 187 18.83 3.64 11.01
CA PRO A 187 20.07 4.27 10.55
C PRO A 187 21.06 3.31 9.87
N THR A 188 20.92 2.00 10.12
CA THR A 188 21.71 0.92 9.54
C THR A 188 21.12 0.36 8.24
N HIS A 189 20.04 0.94 7.72
CA HIS A 189 19.30 0.44 6.57
C HIS A 189 19.04 1.54 5.54
N ALA A 190 18.82 1.12 4.29
CA ALA A 190 18.38 1.98 3.22
C ALA A 190 17.30 1.30 2.38
N HIS A 191 16.42 2.11 1.78
CA HIS A 191 15.30 1.63 0.96
C HIS A 191 15.48 2.03 -0.49
N LYS A 192 15.09 1.15 -1.40
CA LYS A 192 14.98 1.47 -2.83
C LYS A 192 13.77 0.78 -3.47
N ILE A 193 13.27 1.38 -4.54
CA ILE A 193 12.31 0.71 -5.42
C ILE A 193 13.08 -0.19 -6.39
N THR A 194 12.75 -1.47 -6.42
CA THR A 194 13.37 -2.46 -7.32
C THR A 194 12.47 -2.86 -8.48
N GLU A 195 11.18 -2.50 -8.42
CA GLU A 195 10.19 -2.78 -9.46
C GLU A 195 9.14 -1.67 -9.44
N ASP A 196 8.79 -1.13 -10.61
CA ASP A 196 7.72 -0.15 -10.78
C ASP A 196 7.12 -0.27 -12.20
N ARG A 197 6.09 -1.11 -12.36
CA ARG A 197 5.52 -1.42 -13.68
C ARG A 197 4.01 -1.61 -13.66
N THR A 198 3.40 -1.42 -14.82
CA THR A 198 1.97 -1.62 -15.03
C THR A 198 1.66 -3.02 -15.52
N LEU A 199 0.47 -3.52 -15.19
CA LEU A 199 -0.10 -4.76 -15.72
C LEU A 199 -1.45 -4.46 -16.37
N ALA A 200 -1.74 -5.13 -17.49
CA ALA A 200 -3.04 -5.09 -18.15
C ALA A 200 -4.05 -5.99 -17.41
N LEU A 201 -4.48 -5.55 -16.22
CA LEU A 201 -5.42 -6.24 -15.34
C LEU A 201 -6.43 -5.23 -14.79
N GLY A 202 -7.70 -5.63 -14.71
CA GLY A 202 -8.80 -4.71 -14.40
C GLY A 202 -8.80 -3.52 -15.36
N ASP A 203 -9.09 -2.33 -14.84
CA ASP A 203 -8.98 -1.10 -15.61
C ASP A 203 -7.60 -0.46 -15.48
N ALA A 204 -6.86 -0.79 -14.42
CA ALA A 204 -5.49 -0.38 -14.18
C ALA A 204 -4.89 -1.21 -13.04
N THR A 205 -3.69 -1.77 -13.25
CA THR A 205 -2.90 -2.37 -12.19
C THR A 205 -1.46 -1.89 -12.24
N ARG A 206 -0.86 -1.61 -11.09
CA ARG A 206 0.57 -1.30 -10.94
C ARG A 206 1.19 -2.10 -9.82
N ILE A 207 2.33 -2.71 -10.12
CA ILE A 207 3.20 -3.36 -9.13
C ILE A 207 4.32 -2.39 -8.79
N VAL A 208 4.51 -2.16 -7.49
CA VAL A 208 5.66 -1.43 -6.95
C VAL A 208 6.32 -2.27 -5.88
N ARG A 209 7.65 -2.44 -5.95
CA ARG A 209 8.40 -3.22 -4.97
C ARG A 209 9.43 -2.35 -4.28
N TRP A 210 9.28 -2.25 -2.97
CA TRP A 210 10.32 -1.71 -2.11
C TRP A 210 11.22 -2.84 -1.62
N TYR A 211 12.50 -2.52 -1.51
CA TYR A 211 13.51 -3.37 -0.92
C TYR A 211 14.27 -2.58 0.13
N ASP A 212 14.28 -3.11 1.34
CA ASP A 212 15.11 -2.67 2.45
C ASP A 212 16.38 -3.52 2.48
N TYR A 213 17.52 -2.87 2.60
CA TYR A 213 18.81 -3.53 2.65
C TYR A 213 19.70 -2.93 3.73
N PRO A 214 20.49 -3.77 4.42
CA PRO A 214 21.45 -3.31 5.42
C PRO A 214 22.56 -2.49 4.74
N LEU A 215 23.00 -1.46 5.44
CA LEU A 215 24.20 -0.68 5.11
C LEU A 215 25.45 -1.43 5.59
N PRO A 216 26.64 -1.15 5.02
CA PRO A 216 27.89 -1.79 5.44
C PRO A 216 28.22 -1.63 6.94
N SER A 217 27.64 -0.64 7.61
CA SER A 217 27.75 -0.42 9.05
C SER A 217 27.11 -1.52 9.91
N ASP A 218 26.30 -2.40 9.31
CA ASP A 218 25.58 -3.47 10.01
C ASP A 218 25.47 -4.73 9.14
N PRO A 219 26.59 -5.44 8.91
CA PRO A 219 26.67 -6.55 7.95
C PRO A 219 25.88 -7.81 8.38
N GLY A 220 25.28 -7.82 9.57
CA GLY A 220 24.46 -8.92 10.08
C GLY A 220 22.96 -8.71 9.98
N SER A 221 22.50 -7.49 9.66
CA SER A 221 21.08 -7.19 9.59
C SER A 221 20.42 -7.75 8.33
N GLU A 222 19.19 -8.24 8.49
CA GLU A 222 18.44 -8.88 7.41
C GLU A 222 17.78 -7.85 6.51
N ALA A 223 17.84 -8.08 5.19
CA ALA A 223 17.07 -7.30 4.22
C ALA A 223 15.55 -7.48 4.40
N GLY A 224 14.75 -6.70 3.66
CA GLY A 224 13.29 -6.85 3.66
C GLY A 224 12.67 -6.59 2.30
N GLY A 225 11.64 -7.36 1.95
CA GLY A 225 10.88 -7.19 0.72
C GLY A 225 9.46 -6.70 0.98
N PHE A 226 9.05 -5.64 0.30
CA PHE A 226 7.73 -5.02 0.49
C PHE A 226 7.03 -4.77 -0.85
N PRO A 227 6.47 -5.81 -1.48
CA PRO A 227 5.75 -5.67 -2.74
C PRO A 227 4.33 -5.13 -2.51
N TYR A 228 3.90 -4.27 -3.43
CA TYR A 228 2.56 -3.72 -3.54
C TYR A 228 1.98 -4.03 -4.92
N ALA A 229 0.70 -4.39 -4.97
CA ALA A 229 -0.09 -4.38 -6.20
C ALA A 229 -1.34 -3.55 -5.97
N VAL A 230 -1.48 -2.47 -6.72
CA VAL A 230 -2.68 -1.60 -6.69
C VAL A 230 -3.46 -1.89 -7.96
N THR A 231 -4.72 -2.29 -7.82
CA THR A 231 -5.63 -2.59 -8.94
C THR A 231 -6.90 -1.76 -8.79
N ARG A 232 -7.29 -1.07 -9.86
CA ARG A 232 -8.59 -0.39 -9.98
C ARG A 232 -9.49 -1.19 -10.92
N ARG A 233 -10.75 -1.36 -10.53
CA ARG A 233 -11.82 -1.88 -11.39
C ARG A 233 -13.14 -1.18 -11.07
N GLY A 234 -13.69 -0.45 -12.04
CA GLY A 234 -14.82 0.45 -11.85
C GLY A 234 -14.60 1.39 -10.66
N ALA A 235 -15.57 1.38 -9.73
CA ALA A 235 -15.53 2.19 -8.52
C ALA A 235 -14.75 1.54 -7.35
N VAL A 236 -14.01 0.46 -7.57
CA VAL A 236 -13.29 -0.30 -6.54
C VAL A 236 -11.78 -0.22 -6.76
N VAL A 237 -11.03 0.00 -5.67
CA VAL A 237 -9.57 -0.14 -5.64
C VAL A 237 -9.19 -1.24 -4.66
N SER A 238 -8.41 -2.20 -5.15
CA SER A 238 -7.76 -3.26 -4.38
C SER A 238 -6.28 -2.91 -4.20
N VAL A 239 -5.79 -3.00 -2.97
CA VAL A 239 -4.36 -2.94 -2.66
C VAL A 239 -3.97 -4.26 -2.04
N LEU A 240 -2.99 -4.95 -2.63
CA LEU A 240 -2.23 -6.00 -1.97
C LEU A 240 -0.91 -5.40 -1.49
N ALA A 241 -0.52 -5.70 -0.26
CA ALA A 241 0.80 -5.35 0.26
C ALA A 241 1.30 -6.44 1.19
N PHE A 242 2.59 -6.78 1.07
CA PHE A 242 3.25 -7.76 1.93
C PHE A 242 4.52 -7.18 2.53
N ARG A 243 4.97 -7.79 3.63
CA ARG A 243 6.21 -7.52 4.35
C ARG A 243 6.80 -8.85 4.77
N GLU A 244 8.08 -9.02 4.49
CA GLU A 244 8.84 -10.22 4.84
C GLU A 244 10.32 -9.85 4.98
N MET A 245 11.03 -10.61 5.81
CA MET A 245 12.49 -10.54 5.88
C MET A 245 13.12 -11.17 4.63
N GLY A 246 14.37 -10.80 4.34
CA GLY A 246 15.07 -11.22 3.14
C GLY A 246 14.49 -10.66 1.83
N PRO A 247 14.57 -11.39 0.71
CA PRO A 247 14.21 -10.88 -0.62
C PRO A 247 12.70 -10.68 -0.85
N GLY A 248 11.85 -11.19 0.06
CA GLY A 248 10.40 -11.15 -0.06
C GLY A 248 9.84 -11.97 -1.23
N ILE A 249 8.55 -11.81 -1.52
CA ILE A 249 7.85 -12.59 -2.55
C ILE A 249 8.50 -12.45 -3.92
N LYS A 250 8.87 -13.57 -4.55
CA LYS A 250 9.48 -13.56 -5.89
C LYS A 250 8.61 -12.77 -6.88
N PRO A 251 9.16 -11.93 -7.77
CA PRO A 251 8.38 -11.11 -8.69
C PRO A 251 7.32 -11.89 -9.49
N ALA A 252 7.69 -13.04 -10.05
CA ALA A 252 6.76 -13.88 -10.80
C ALA A 252 5.61 -14.44 -9.94
N ASN A 253 5.88 -14.80 -8.67
CA ASN A 253 4.86 -15.28 -7.74
C ASN A 253 3.93 -14.13 -7.36
N PHE A 254 4.49 -12.95 -7.06
CA PHE A 254 3.71 -11.78 -6.72
C PHE A 254 2.81 -11.29 -7.86
N GLU A 255 3.27 -11.40 -9.11
CA GLU A 255 2.43 -11.14 -10.27
C GLU A 255 1.25 -12.13 -10.36
N ARG A 256 1.47 -13.43 -10.13
CA ARG A 256 0.37 -14.41 -10.09
C ARG A 256 -0.66 -14.08 -9.00
N ILE A 257 -0.19 -13.68 -7.82
CA ILE A 257 -1.03 -13.22 -6.71
C ILE A 257 -1.86 -11.99 -7.14
N ALA A 258 -1.22 -10.99 -7.76
CA ALA A 258 -1.90 -9.79 -8.24
C ALA A 258 -2.95 -10.10 -9.33
N ARG A 259 -2.66 -11.05 -10.22
CA ARG A 259 -3.60 -11.53 -11.25
C ARG A 259 -4.82 -12.21 -10.64
N SER A 260 -4.63 -13.16 -9.73
CA SER A 260 -5.75 -13.82 -9.04
C SER A 260 -6.59 -12.79 -8.28
N ALA A 261 -5.98 -11.92 -7.46
CA ALA A 261 -6.71 -10.89 -6.72
C ALA A 261 -7.50 -9.93 -7.62
N ALA A 262 -6.97 -9.56 -8.79
CA ALA A 262 -7.68 -8.73 -9.77
C ALA A 262 -8.89 -9.44 -10.39
N ALA A 263 -8.81 -10.76 -10.60
CA ALA A 263 -9.91 -11.58 -11.14
C ALA A 263 -11.12 -11.61 -10.21
N HIS A 264 -10.92 -11.48 -8.90
CA HIS A 264 -12.01 -11.42 -7.91
C HIS A 264 -12.80 -10.10 -7.88
N LEU A 265 -12.33 -9.05 -8.57
CA LEU A 265 -12.95 -7.71 -8.45
C LEU A 265 -14.21 -7.52 -9.32
N GLY A 266 -14.59 -8.50 -10.15
CA GLY A 266 -15.83 -8.49 -10.93
C GLY A 266 -15.75 -9.25 -12.23
#